data_AF-A0A3M7DSU0-F1
#
_entry.id   AF-A0A3M7DSU0-F1
#
_cell.length_a   1.000
_cell.length_b   1.000
_cell.length_c   1.000
_cell.angle_alpha   90.00
_cell.angle_beta   90.00
_cell.angle_gamma   90.00
#
_symmetry.space_group_name_H-M   'P 1'
#
loop_
_entity.id
_entity.type
_entity.pdbx_description
1 polymer ?
#
loop_
_entity_poly.entity_id
_entity_poly.type
_entity_poly.pdbx_seq_one_letter_code
_entity_poly.pdbx_strand_id
1 'polypeptide(L)'
;MFETRHASSRYHLRLHRARSVILSPQELVEIRAAQRTFEGAYIRTSLGQFSFSLVVLKIFTAELYSIGALFAVYGAGVLAVSAFRRMQGNRQFFSEIGEDGLSRKR
;
A
#
# COMPACT_ATOMS: atom_id res chain seq x y z
N MET A 1 -14.40 14.11 -15.68
CA MET A 1 -13.11 14.65 -15.20
C MET A 1 -12.98 14.25 -13.74
N PHE A 2 -12.31 13.13 -13.45
CA PHE A 2 -12.18 12.64 -12.08
C PHE A 2 -11.03 13.38 -11.40
N GLU A 3 -11.39 14.37 -10.59
CA GLU A 3 -10.45 15.09 -9.74
C GLU A 3 -9.98 14.13 -8.64
N THR A 4 -8.92 13.39 -8.96
CA THR A 4 -8.21 12.58 -7.98
C THR A 4 -7.60 13.56 -6.99
N ARG A 5 -8.29 13.84 -5.88
CA ARG A 5 -7.78 14.58 -4.73
C ARG A 5 -6.44 13.97 -4.36
N HIS A 6 -5.36 14.58 -4.84
CA HIS A 6 -4.03 14.01 -4.76
C HIS A 6 -3.66 13.90 -3.29
N ALA A 7 -3.46 12.66 -2.82
CA ALA A 7 -3.06 12.39 -1.45
C ALA A 7 -1.78 13.18 -1.09
N SER A 8 -0.92 13.46 -2.07
CA SER A 8 0.27 14.31 -1.94
C SER A 8 0.03 15.76 -1.50
N SER A 9 -1.21 16.26 -1.56
CA SER A 9 -1.58 17.60 -1.09
C SER A 9 -1.86 17.69 0.41
N ARG A 10 -2.27 16.58 1.04
CA ARG A 10 -2.75 16.52 2.44
C ARG A 10 -1.66 16.15 3.45
N TYR A 11 -0.51 15.81 2.92
CA TYR A 11 0.49 15.04 3.61
C TYR A 11 1.70 15.94 3.82
N HIS A 12 2.16 16.16 5.06
CA HIS A 12 3.34 16.97 5.42
C HIS A 12 4.46 16.15 6.09
N LEU A 13 5.69 16.18 5.54
CA LEU A 13 6.89 15.58 6.15
C LEU A 13 7.77 16.72 6.70
N ARG A 14 8.14 16.70 8.00
CA ARG A 14 8.90 17.78 8.66
C ARG A 14 8.30 19.19 8.41
N LEU A 15 7.00 19.37 8.63
CA LEU A 15 6.23 20.62 8.44
C LEU A 15 6.07 21.09 6.96
N HIS A 16 6.85 20.58 6.02
CA HIS A 16 6.65 20.87 4.59
C HIS A 16 5.61 19.93 3.97
N ARG A 17 4.75 20.47 3.09
CA ARG A 17 3.83 19.65 2.27
C ARG A 17 4.68 18.61 1.52
N ALA A 18 4.24 17.37 1.42
CA ALA A 18 4.93 16.24 0.78
C ALA A 18 5.26 16.54 -0.69
N ARG A 19 4.55 17.49 -1.30
CA ARG A 19 4.84 18.02 -2.65
C ARG A 19 6.00 19.03 -2.69
N SER A 20 6.34 19.69 -1.58
CA SER A 20 7.41 20.68 -1.44
C SER A 20 8.59 20.18 -0.59
N VAL A 21 8.56 18.95 -0.10
CA VAL A 21 9.67 18.34 0.63
C VAL A 21 10.76 17.98 -0.37
N ILE A 22 11.89 18.67 -0.27
CA ILE A 22 13.11 18.26 -0.96
C ILE A 22 13.71 17.13 -0.12
N LEU A 23 13.49 15.90 -0.56
CA LEU A 23 14.10 14.72 0.08
C LEU A 23 15.60 14.72 -0.20
N SER A 24 16.40 14.51 0.84
CA SER A 24 17.81 14.22 0.66
C SER A 24 17.99 12.90 -0.10
N PRO A 25 19.13 12.70 -0.81
CA PRO A 25 19.43 11.45 -1.48
C PRO A 25 19.34 10.22 -0.56
N GLN A 26 19.71 10.38 0.72
CA GLN A 26 19.65 9.34 1.74
C GLN A 26 18.20 8.95 2.08
N GLU A 27 17.31 9.93 2.29
CA GLU A 27 15.88 9.68 2.56
C GLU A 27 15.18 9.01 1.38
N LEU A 28 15.57 9.34 0.13
CA LEU A 28 15.07 8.65 -1.07
C LEU A 28 15.44 7.17 -1.10
N VAL A 29 16.66 6.83 -0.64
CA VAL A 29 17.11 5.43 -0.54
C VAL A 29 16.30 4.69 0.52
N GLU A 30 16.05 5.29 1.68
CA GLU A 30 15.25 4.70 2.75
C GLU A 30 13.80 4.46 2.33
N ILE A 31 13.16 5.44 1.68
CA ILE A 31 11.79 5.30 1.17
C ILE A 31 11.72 4.18 0.12
N ARG A 32 12.68 4.13 -0.81
CA ARG A 32 12.73 3.06 -1.82
C ARG A 32 12.98 1.69 -1.19
N ALA A 33 13.85 1.61 -0.18
CA ALA A 33 14.10 0.38 0.55
C ALA A 33 12.83 -0.10 1.25
N ALA A 34 12.12 0.80 1.94
CA ALA A 34 10.84 0.49 2.57
C ALA A 34 9.77 0.03 1.55
N GLN A 35 9.68 0.71 0.39
CA GLN A 35 8.78 0.33 -0.69
C GLN A 35 9.11 -1.05 -1.26
N ARG A 36 10.38 -1.39 -1.50
CA ARG A 36 10.78 -2.69 -2.05
C ARG A 36 10.54 -3.85 -1.09
N THR A 37 10.75 -3.61 0.20
CA THR A 37 10.69 -4.63 1.26
C THR A 37 9.28 -4.85 1.77
N PHE A 38 8.53 -3.79 2.06
CA PHE A 38 7.16 -3.92 2.58
C PHE A 38 6.15 -3.95 1.44
N GLU A 39 5.92 -2.82 0.77
CA GLU A 39 4.87 -2.70 -0.24
C GLU A 39 5.09 -3.68 -1.40
N GLY A 40 6.32 -3.77 -1.87
CA GLY A 40 6.72 -4.65 -2.96
C GLY A 40 6.59 -6.12 -2.61
N ALA A 41 6.88 -6.53 -1.36
CA ALA A 41 6.67 -7.92 -0.94
C ALA A 41 5.18 -8.27 -0.94
N TYR A 42 4.33 -7.42 -0.37
CA TYR A 42 2.88 -7.68 -0.35
C TYR A 42 2.29 -7.81 -1.75
N ILE A 43 2.61 -6.87 -2.65
CA ILE A 43 2.08 -6.88 -4.02
C ILE A 43 2.57 -8.09 -4.81
N ARG A 44 3.87 -8.42 -4.74
CA ARG A 44 4.41 -9.60 -5.44
C ARG A 44 3.76 -10.89 -4.93
N THR A 45 3.60 -11.01 -3.61
CA THR A 45 2.94 -12.17 -3.02
C THR A 45 1.48 -12.27 -3.48
N SER A 46 0.68 -11.20 -3.36
CA SER A 46 -0.73 -11.25 -3.79
C SER A 46 -0.84 -11.60 -5.27
N LEU A 47 0.02 -11.04 -6.13
CA LEU A 47 -0.01 -11.32 -7.56
C LEU A 47 0.33 -12.79 -7.84
N GLY A 48 1.36 -13.34 -7.18
CA GLY A 48 1.70 -14.75 -7.29
C GLY A 48 0.57 -15.68 -6.85
N GLN A 49 -0.12 -15.35 -5.74
CA GLN A 49 -1.27 -16.12 -5.27
C GLN A 49 -2.43 -16.08 -6.26
N PHE A 50 -2.75 -14.91 -6.85
CA PHE A 50 -3.78 -14.81 -7.87
C PHE A 50 -3.41 -15.54 -9.16
N SER A 51 -2.17 -15.42 -9.62
CA SER A 51 -1.70 -16.16 -10.80
C SER A 51 -1.81 -17.66 -10.60
N PHE A 52 -1.39 -18.18 -9.44
CA PHE A 52 -1.52 -19.60 -9.12
C PHE A 52 -2.99 -20.03 -9.03
N SER A 53 -3.83 -19.23 -8.36
CA SER A 53 -5.27 -19.47 -8.29
C SER A 53 -5.90 -19.59 -9.68
N LEU A 54 -5.59 -18.66 -10.58
CA LEU A 54 -6.10 -18.69 -11.95
C LEU A 54 -5.63 -19.93 -12.71
N VAL A 55 -4.36 -20.33 -12.55
CA VAL A 55 -3.84 -21.57 -13.14
C VAL A 55 -4.63 -22.78 -12.64
N VAL A 56 -4.86 -22.89 -11.33
CA VAL A 56 -5.64 -23.99 -10.74
C VAL A 56 -7.07 -24.00 -11.28
N LEU A 57 -7.75 -22.85 -11.24
CA LEU A 57 -9.14 -22.75 -11.68
C LEU A 57 -9.33 -22.94 -13.19
N LYS A 58 -8.34 -22.58 -14.01
CA LYS A 58 -8.43 -22.67 -15.48
C LYS A 58 -7.93 -23.97 -16.08
N ILE A 59 -6.91 -24.58 -15.50
CA ILE A 59 -6.21 -25.73 -16.13
C ILE A 59 -6.63 -27.05 -15.49
N PHE A 60 -6.88 -27.06 -14.18
CA PHE A 60 -7.14 -28.31 -13.45
C PHE A 60 -8.63 -28.66 -13.36
N THR A 61 -8.89 -29.90 -12.95
CA THR A 61 -10.25 -30.44 -12.77
C THR A 61 -10.99 -29.75 -11.62
N ALA A 62 -12.32 -29.84 -11.64
CA ALA A 62 -13.20 -29.18 -10.68
C ALA A 62 -12.93 -29.57 -9.21
N GLU A 63 -12.40 -30.77 -8.97
CA GLU A 63 -12.02 -31.26 -7.63
C GLU A 63 -10.98 -30.35 -6.95
N LEU A 64 -10.15 -29.66 -7.74
CA LEU A 64 -9.07 -28.80 -7.25
C LEU A 64 -9.50 -27.33 -7.12
N TYR A 65 -10.74 -26.98 -7.46
CA TYR A 65 -11.21 -25.59 -7.42
C TYR A 65 -11.18 -24.99 -6.02
N SER A 66 -11.40 -25.79 -4.98
CA SER A 66 -11.27 -25.35 -3.59
C SER A 66 -9.87 -24.83 -3.28
N ILE A 67 -8.83 -25.42 -3.87
CA ILE A 67 -7.44 -24.96 -3.73
C ILE A 67 -7.29 -23.61 -4.45
N GLY A 68 -7.77 -23.51 -5.69
CA GLY A 68 -7.73 -22.25 -6.43
C GLY A 68 -8.46 -21.12 -5.69
N ALA A 69 -9.66 -21.38 -5.18
CA ALA A 69 -10.45 -20.43 -4.40
C ALA A 69 -9.72 -20.01 -3.10
N LEU A 70 -9.10 -20.97 -2.39
CA LEU A 70 -8.29 -20.68 -1.20
C LEU A 70 -7.16 -19.70 -1.51
N PHE A 71 -6.40 -19.94 -2.58
CA PHE A 71 -5.32 -19.05 -3.00
C PHE A 71 -5.83 -17.68 -3.47
N ALA A 72 -7.01 -17.60 -4.10
CA ALA A 72 -7.64 -16.32 -4.43
C ALA A 72 -8.00 -15.52 -3.19
N VAL A 73 -8.70 -16.13 -2.22
CA VAL A 73 -9.11 -15.47 -0.98
C VAL A 73 -7.87 -15.05 -0.18
N TYR A 74 -6.86 -15.90 -0.09
CA TYR A 74 -5.61 -15.56 0.58
C TYR A 74 -4.87 -14.41 -0.11
N GLY A 75 -4.76 -14.43 -1.44
CA GLY A 75 -4.19 -13.32 -2.22
C GLY A 75 -4.93 -12.01 -2.01
N ALA A 76 -6.27 -12.05 -1.94
CA ALA A 76 -7.10 -10.89 -1.63
C ALA A 76 -6.89 -10.39 -0.19
N GLY A 77 -6.75 -11.29 0.78
CA GLY A 77 -6.41 -10.94 2.17
C GLY A 77 -5.05 -10.23 2.27
N VAL A 78 -4.01 -10.77 1.62
CA VAL A 78 -2.68 -10.14 1.57
C VAL A 78 -2.75 -8.76 0.91
N LEU A 79 -3.52 -8.63 -0.18
CA LEU A 79 -3.71 -7.34 -0.85
C LEU A 79 -4.46 -6.32 0.04
N ALA A 80 -5.48 -6.76 0.76
CA ALA A 80 -6.23 -5.93 1.71
C ALA A 80 -5.33 -5.45 2.85
N VAL A 81 -4.49 -6.34 3.42
CA VAL A 81 -3.48 -5.97 4.42
C VAL A 81 -2.48 -4.97 3.85
N SER A 82 -2.03 -5.16 2.61
CA SER A 82 -1.16 -4.20 1.91
C SER A 82 -1.78 -2.81 1.81
N ALA A 83 -3.04 -2.74 1.34
CA ALA A 83 -3.78 -1.49 1.22
C ALA A 83 -3.97 -0.82 2.58
N PHE A 84 -4.33 -1.60 3.60
CA PHE A 84 -4.50 -1.11 4.97
C PHE A 84 -3.19 -0.57 5.55
N ARG A 85 -2.07 -1.29 5.39
CA ARG A 85 -0.75 -0.83 5.81
C ARG A 85 -0.32 0.42 5.07
N ARG A 86 -0.62 0.55 3.77
CA ARG A 86 -0.33 1.77 3.01
C ARG A 86 -1.16 2.95 3.49
N MET A 87 -2.43 2.73 3.82
CA MET A 87 -3.29 3.76 4.44
C MET A 87 -2.76 4.18 5.82
N GLN A 88 -2.34 3.23 6.67
CA GLN A 88 -1.77 3.54 7.98
C GLN A 88 -0.39 4.20 7.92
N GLY A 89 0.51 3.73 7.05
CA GLY A 89 1.81 4.36 6.82
C GLY A 89 1.65 5.80 6.37
N ASN A 90 0.69 6.05 5.47
CA ASN A 90 0.28 7.41 5.11
C ASN A 90 -0.45 8.17 6.25
N ARG A 91 -0.94 7.55 7.32
CA ARG A 91 -1.47 8.32 8.47
C ARG A 91 -0.38 8.62 9.50
N GLN A 92 0.54 7.69 9.72
CA GLN A 92 1.63 7.83 10.69
C GLN A 92 2.71 8.82 10.23
N PHE A 93 2.94 8.93 8.92
CA PHE A 93 3.82 9.96 8.35
C PHE A 93 3.20 11.36 8.31
N PHE A 94 1.88 11.48 8.47
CA PHE A 94 1.15 12.71 8.24
C PHE A 94 0.25 13.05 9.44
N SER A 95 0.83 13.70 10.45
CA SER A 95 0.04 14.31 11.54
C SER A 95 -0.83 15.43 10.98
N GLU A 96 -2.14 15.33 11.19
CA GLU A 96 -3.13 16.34 10.82
C GLU A 96 -2.88 17.61 11.67
N ILE A 97 -2.19 18.61 11.09
CA ILE A 97 -2.15 19.95 11.67
C ILE A 97 -3.52 20.55 11.34
N GLY A 98 -4.32 20.87 12.37
CA GLY A 98 -5.62 21.52 12.17
C GLY A 98 -5.45 22.87 11.47
N GLU A 99 -6.54 23.43 10.92
CA GLU A 99 -6.56 24.75 10.28
C GLU A 99 -5.93 25.87 11.15
N ASP A 100 -5.81 25.63 12.46
CA ASP A 100 -5.24 26.51 13.48
C ASP A 100 -3.71 26.43 13.64
N GLY A 101 -3.00 25.62 12.84
CA GLY A 101 -1.53 25.54 12.88
C GLY A 101 -0.95 24.79 14.10
N LEU A 102 -1.78 24.21 14.96
CA LEU A 102 -1.36 23.44 16.13
C LEU A 102 -1.52 21.93 15.87
N SER A 103 -0.46 21.18 16.19
CA SER A 103 -0.45 19.71 16.10
C SER A 103 -1.41 19.13 17.14
N ARG A 104 -2.52 18.54 16.69
CA ARG A 104 -3.47 17.89 17.60
C ARG A 104 -2.91 16.52 18.00
N LYS A 105 -2.08 16.50 19.05
CA LYS A 105 -1.73 15.26 19.74
C LYS A 105 -3.01 14.62 20.27
N ARG A 106 -3.25 13.36 19.88
CA ARG A 106 -4.13 12.45 20.61
C ARG A 106 -3.35 11.19 20.93
#